data_AF-A0A932PEA6-F1
#
_entry.id   AF-A0A932PEA6-F1
#
_cell.length_a   1.000
_cell.length_b   1.000
_cell.length_c   1.000
_cell.angle_alpha   90.00
_cell.angle_beta   90.00
_cell.angle_gamma   90.00
#
_symmetry.space_group_name_H-M   'P 1'
#
loop_
_entity.id
_entity.type
_entity.pdbx_description
1 polymer ?
#
loop_
_entity_poly.entity_id
_entity_poly.type
_entity_poly.pdbx_seq_one_letter_code
_entity_poly.pdbx_strand_id
1 'polypeptide(L)'
;LGASIGLFSPWSWAKSEDEVPEPAVIVADLEWQLFAESNSRFLVEVSAEYDSEFQNLMAEALPCPVEPDDEWAIVLIGHVTEEPELLFTEWPPTENWHKERVLIRLPVSELKECWQRPLRW
;
A
#
# COMPACT_ATOMS: atom_id res chain seq x y z
N LEU A 1 61.36 -7.06 -16.83
CA LEU A 1 60.62 -8.29 -16.47
C LEU A 1 59.74 -7.96 -15.26
N GLY A 2 58.43 -7.81 -15.29
CA GLY A 2 57.41 -7.83 -16.32
C GLY A 2 56.22 -6.99 -15.80
N ALA A 3 55.39 -6.52 -16.72
CA ALA A 3 54.23 -5.68 -16.45
C ALA A 3 53.01 -6.52 -16.01
N SER A 4 52.16 -5.93 -15.17
CA SER A 4 50.73 -6.24 -15.11
C SER A 4 49.95 -4.93 -15.04
N ILE A 5 49.13 -4.71 -16.07
CA ILE A 5 48.16 -3.62 -16.18
C ILE A 5 46.90 -4.08 -15.47
N GLY A 6 46.51 -3.38 -14.40
CA GLY A 6 45.16 -3.40 -13.86
C GLY A 6 44.51 -2.06 -14.17
N LEU A 7 43.49 -2.07 -15.03
CA LEU A 7 42.71 -0.89 -15.39
C LEU A 7 41.96 -0.39 -14.15
N PHE A 8 42.40 0.73 -13.59
CA PHE A 8 41.59 1.55 -12.68
C PHE A 8 40.42 2.13 -13.49
N SER A 9 39.20 1.69 -13.20
CA SER A 9 38.00 2.38 -13.67
C SER A 9 37.68 3.52 -12.70
N PRO A 10 37.62 4.79 -13.13
CA PRO A 10 37.41 5.94 -12.24
C PRO A 10 35.94 6.16 -11.85
N TRP A 11 35.05 5.19 -12.05
CA TRP A 11 33.60 5.34 -11.93
C TRP A 11 33.02 4.73 -10.64
N SER A 12 33.63 4.99 -9.49
CA SER A 12 33.22 4.38 -8.21
C SER A 12 32.29 5.25 -7.34
N TRP A 13 31.54 6.21 -7.88
CA TRP A 13 30.70 7.11 -7.06
C TRP A 13 29.48 7.73 -7.75
N ALA A 14 28.90 7.07 -8.75
CA ALA A 14 27.58 7.45 -9.26
C ALA A 14 26.69 6.21 -9.40
N LYS A 15 26.15 5.74 -8.28
CA LYS A 15 24.85 5.06 -8.34
C LYS A 15 23.82 6.16 -8.44
N SER A 16 23.30 6.32 -9.65
CA SER A 16 22.23 7.25 -10.01
C SER A 16 21.04 7.09 -9.07
N GLU A 17 20.53 8.21 -8.56
CA GLU A 17 19.24 8.34 -7.86
C GLU A 17 18.03 8.21 -8.82
N ASP A 18 18.19 7.47 -9.92
CA ASP A 18 17.17 7.21 -10.94
C ASP A 18 17.03 5.69 -11.17
N GLU A 19 16.92 4.91 -10.09
CA GLU A 19 16.21 3.63 -10.20
C GLU A 19 14.74 3.98 -10.38
N VAL A 20 14.30 4.10 -11.64
CA VAL A 20 12.88 4.03 -11.99
C VAL A 20 12.38 2.74 -11.35
N PRO A 21 11.48 2.78 -10.35
CA PRO A 21 10.98 1.57 -9.75
C PRO A 21 10.38 0.73 -10.87
N GLU A 22 10.86 -0.51 -11.01
CA GLU A 22 10.25 -1.46 -11.93
C GLU A 22 8.73 -1.43 -11.68
N PRO A 23 7.90 -1.40 -12.75
CA PRO A 23 6.46 -1.30 -12.57
C PRO A 23 6.05 -2.43 -11.64
N ALA A 24 5.48 -2.07 -10.49
CA ALA A 24 5.07 -3.01 -9.48
C ALA A 24 4.23 -4.09 -10.18
N VAL A 25 4.75 -5.32 -10.24
CA VAL A 25 3.98 -6.45 -10.75
C VAL A 25 2.83 -6.62 -9.78
N ILE A 26 1.66 -6.09 -10.14
CA ILE A 26 0.42 -6.32 -9.42
C ILE A 26 0.15 -7.81 -9.60
N VAL A 27 0.34 -8.57 -8.52
CA VAL A 27 0.00 -10.00 -8.47
C VAL A 27 -1.50 -10.10 -8.74
N ALA A 28 -1.98 -11.06 -9.54
CA ALA A 28 -3.39 -11.14 -9.95
C ALA A 28 -4.38 -11.08 -8.77
N ASP A 29 -4.01 -11.63 -7.61
CA ASP A 29 -4.83 -11.59 -6.39
C ASP A 29 -4.96 -10.17 -5.80
N LEU A 30 -3.92 -9.34 -5.95
CA LEU A 30 -3.91 -7.94 -5.52
C LEU A 30 -4.81 -7.07 -6.40
N GLU A 31 -4.90 -7.39 -7.69
CA GLU A 31 -5.77 -6.67 -8.63
C GLU A 31 -7.23 -6.82 -8.21
N TRP A 32 -7.66 -8.03 -7.85
CA TRP A 32 -9.01 -8.25 -7.35
C TRP A 32 -9.26 -7.52 -6.02
N GLN A 33 -8.31 -7.54 -5.08
CA GLN A 33 -8.51 -6.87 -3.79
C GLN A 33 -8.62 -5.34 -3.90
N LEU A 34 -7.80 -4.72 -4.77
CA LEU A 34 -7.75 -3.26 -4.91
C LEU A 34 -8.82 -2.69 -5.83
N PHE A 35 -9.19 -3.43 -6.88
CA PHE A 35 -10.08 -2.93 -7.93
C PHE A 35 -11.44 -3.64 -7.97
N ALA A 36 -11.73 -4.57 -7.05
CA ALA A 36 -13.07 -5.13 -6.94
C ALA A 36 -14.07 -4.08 -6.44
N GLU A 37 -15.08 -3.83 -7.25
CA GLU A 37 -16.22 -3.01 -6.89
C GLU A 37 -17.19 -3.79 -6.00
N SER A 38 -17.63 -3.17 -4.90
CA SER A 38 -18.70 -3.71 -4.05
C SER A 38 -19.55 -2.57 -3.50
N ASN A 39 -20.87 -2.71 -3.66
CA ASN A 39 -21.84 -1.72 -3.20
C ASN A 39 -22.10 -1.79 -1.68
N SER A 40 -21.44 -2.72 -0.98
CA SER A 40 -21.61 -2.95 0.46
C SER A 40 -20.30 -2.79 1.25
N ARG A 41 -19.25 -2.23 0.62
CA ARG A 41 -17.99 -1.89 1.30
C ARG A 41 -17.95 -0.40 1.60
N PHE A 42 -17.59 -0.06 2.83
CA PHE A 42 -17.48 1.32 3.29
C PHE A 42 -16.12 1.53 3.94
N LEU A 43 -15.51 2.67 3.66
CA LEU A 43 -14.33 3.14 4.37
C LEU A 43 -14.79 4.15 5.42
N VAL A 44 -14.32 3.97 6.65
CA VAL A 44 -14.58 4.87 7.77
C VAL A 44 -13.25 5.26 8.38
N GLU A 45 -13.03 6.58 8.50
CA GLU A 45 -11.91 7.12 9.26
C GLU A 45 -12.36 7.33 10.71
N VAL A 46 -11.58 6.81 11.65
CA VAL A 46 -11.84 6.92 13.08
C VAL A 46 -10.57 7.42 13.76
N SER A 47 -10.68 8.42 14.63
CA SER A 47 -9.54 8.86 15.42
C SER A 47 -9.15 7.78 16.44
N ALA A 48 -7.87 7.69 16.77
CA ALA A 48 -7.35 6.63 17.65
C ALA A 48 -8.01 6.60 19.04
N GLU A 49 -8.53 7.74 19.52
CA GLU A 49 -9.25 7.85 20.79
C GLU A 49 -10.64 7.19 20.78
N TYR A 50 -11.26 7.03 19.60
CA TYR A 50 -12.60 6.45 19.45
C TYR A 50 -12.62 5.06 18.81
N ASP A 51 -11.46 4.50 18.47
CA ASP A 51 -11.36 3.20 17.78
C ASP A 51 -12.08 2.07 18.55
N SER A 52 -11.82 1.93 19.85
CA SER A 52 -12.46 0.89 20.67
C SER A 52 -13.97 1.09 20.81
N GLU A 53 -14.44 2.34 20.94
CA GLU A 53 -15.87 2.64 21.03
C GLU A 53 -16.57 2.32 19.70
N PHE A 54 -15.95 2.68 18.58
CA PHE A 54 -16.45 2.38 17.24
C PHE A 54 -16.54 0.86 16.99
N GLN A 55 -15.50 0.09 17.32
CA GLN A 55 -15.52 -1.36 17.17
C GLN A 55 -16.65 -2.02 17.97
N ASN A 56 -16.87 -1.57 19.21
CA ASN A 56 -17.97 -2.06 20.04
C ASN A 56 -19.34 -1.72 19.44
N LEU A 57 -19.54 -0.47 19.00
CA LEU A 57 -20.78 -0.04 18.35
C LEU A 57 -21.07 -0.84 17.09
N MET A 58 -20.06 -1.10 16.28
CA MET A 58 -20.22 -1.87 15.04
C MET A 58 -20.48 -3.36 15.31
N ALA A 59 -19.87 -3.93 16.36
CA ALA A 59 -20.17 -5.29 16.81
C ALA A 59 -21.62 -5.43 17.32
N GLU A 60 -22.17 -4.40 17.96
CA GLU A 60 -23.58 -4.37 18.39
C GLU A 60 -24.56 -4.13 17.22
N ALA A 61 -24.21 -3.23 16.30
CA ALA A 61 -25.07 -2.79 15.21
C ALA A 61 -25.16 -3.79 14.04
N LEU A 62 -24.19 -4.69 13.91
CA LEU A 62 -24.18 -5.76 12.92
C LEU A 62 -24.55 -7.08 13.60
N PRO A 63 -25.86 -7.42 13.71
CA PRO A 63 -26.32 -8.68 14.29
C PRO A 63 -26.12 -9.81 13.27
N CYS A 64 -24.87 -10.12 12.96
CA CYS A 64 -24.52 -11.37 12.30
C CYS A 64 -23.73 -12.20 13.31
N PRO A 65 -24.16 -13.43 13.64
CA PRO A 65 -23.28 -14.34 14.34
C PRO A 65 -22.08 -14.52 13.42
N VAL A 66 -20.92 -14.01 13.83
CA VAL A 66 -19.66 -14.33 13.21
C VAL A 66 -19.50 -15.83 13.43
N GLU A 67 -19.96 -16.66 12.49
CA GLU A 67 -19.30 -17.93 12.30
C GLU A 67 -17.83 -17.57 12.11
N PRO A 68 -16.88 -18.27 12.75
CA PRO A 68 -15.46 -17.92 12.71
C PRO A 68 -14.88 -17.83 11.28
N ASP A 69 -15.66 -18.27 10.29
CA ASP A 69 -15.32 -18.35 8.88
C ASP A 69 -16.06 -17.29 8.01
N ASP A 70 -17.00 -16.50 8.55
CA ASP A 70 -17.77 -15.49 7.81
C ASP A 70 -17.11 -14.09 7.88
N GLU A 71 -16.43 -13.73 6.80
CA GLU A 71 -15.59 -12.54 6.57
C GLU A 71 -16.33 -11.19 6.50
N TRP A 72 -17.42 -10.97 7.24
CA TRP A 72 -18.02 -9.63 7.39
C TRP A 72 -17.33 -8.79 8.46
N ALA A 73 -16.05 -9.07 8.69
CA ALA A 73 -15.23 -8.44 9.70
C ALA A 73 -14.99 -6.98 9.34
N ILE A 74 -15.26 -6.10 10.30
CA ILE A 74 -14.65 -4.77 10.30
C ILE A 74 -13.15 -5.00 10.29
N VAL A 75 -12.47 -4.55 9.23
CA VAL A 75 -11.02 -4.72 9.07
C VAL A 75 -10.38 -3.35 9.14
N LEU A 76 -9.37 -3.21 10.00
CA LEU A 76 -8.46 -2.07 9.94
C LEU A 76 -7.58 -2.23 8.70
N ILE A 77 -7.80 -1.38 7.70
CA ILE A 77 -7.09 -1.45 6.42
C ILE A 77 -5.89 -0.50 6.32
N GLY A 78 -5.71 0.41 7.28
CA GLY A 78 -4.59 1.37 7.26
C GLY A 78 -4.78 2.56 8.18
N HIS A 79 -3.91 3.56 8.00
CA HIS A 79 -3.86 4.80 8.78
C HIS A 79 -3.74 6.01 7.87
N VAL A 80 -4.31 7.14 8.29
CA VAL A 80 -4.09 8.44 7.64
C VAL A 80 -2.82 9.06 8.22
N THR A 81 -1.90 9.45 7.35
CA THR A 81 -0.64 10.11 7.72
C THR A 81 -0.60 11.54 7.16
N GLU A 82 0.36 12.34 7.61
CA GLU A 82 0.59 13.69 7.06
C GLU A 82 1.37 13.66 5.73
N GLU A 83 1.92 12.51 5.35
CA GLU A 83 2.70 12.37 4.13
C GLU A 83 1.78 12.43 2.90
N PRO A 84 2.09 13.22 1.87
CA PRO A 84 1.22 13.40 0.71
C PRO A 84 1.33 12.24 -0.29
N GLU A 85 1.42 11.01 0.19
CA GLU A 85 1.55 9.78 -0.61
C GLU A 85 0.52 8.72 -0.22
N LEU A 86 0.11 7.93 -1.21
CA LEU A 86 -0.64 6.70 -1.00
C LEU A 86 0.37 5.55 -0.95
N LEU A 87 0.40 4.85 0.18
CA LEU A 87 1.21 3.66 0.39
C LEU A 87 0.30 2.44 0.59
N PHE A 88 0.49 1.40 -0.23
CA PHE A 88 -0.15 0.10 -0.06
C PHE A 88 0.91 -0.96 0.20
N THR A 89 0.75 -1.72 1.28
CA THR A 89 1.67 -2.79 1.69
C THR A 89 0.97 -4.14 1.75
N GLU A 90 1.74 -5.22 1.66
CA GLU A 90 1.23 -6.59 1.79
C GLU A 90 0.89 -6.92 3.26
N TRP A 91 -0.32 -7.45 3.51
CA TRP A 91 -0.79 -7.90 4.84
C TRP A 91 -1.37 -9.33 4.78
N PRO A 92 -1.11 -10.21 5.77
CA PRO A 92 -0.20 -10.02 6.90
C PRO A 92 1.26 -9.96 6.45
N PRO A 93 2.16 -9.32 7.22
CA PRO A 93 3.58 -9.31 6.90
C PRO A 93 4.06 -10.75 6.75
N THR A 94 4.79 -11.04 5.66
CA THR A 94 5.38 -12.37 5.42
C THR A 94 6.21 -12.82 6.64
N GLU A 95 6.46 -14.13 6.76
CA GLU A 95 7.17 -14.77 7.90
C GLU A 95 8.47 -14.06 8.33
N ASN A 96 9.06 -13.25 7.45
CA ASN A 96 10.08 -12.26 7.78
C ASN A 96 9.43 -10.93 8.22
N TRP A 97 9.14 -10.79 9.52
CA TRP A 97 8.55 -9.62 10.20
C TRP A 97 9.36 -8.30 10.05
N HIS A 98 10.43 -8.29 9.25
CA HIS A 98 11.37 -7.19 9.09
C HIS A 98 11.23 -6.45 7.75
N LYS A 99 10.38 -6.90 6.81
CA LYS A 99 10.15 -6.17 5.56
C LYS A 99 8.68 -6.19 5.16
N GLU A 100 7.99 -5.11 5.48
CA GLU A 100 6.75 -4.77 4.77
C GLU A 100 7.06 -4.62 3.29
N ARG A 101 6.42 -5.43 2.46
CA ARG A 101 6.54 -5.30 1.01
C ARG A 101 5.64 -4.15 0.56
N VAL A 102 6.26 -3.10 0.05
CA VAL A 102 5.54 -2.00 -0.60
C VAL A 102 5.06 -2.47 -1.97
N LEU A 103 3.75 -2.43 -2.18
CA LEU A 103 3.09 -2.84 -3.42
C LEU A 103 2.77 -1.63 -4.30
N ILE A 104 2.29 -0.54 -3.69
CA ILE A 104 2.01 0.73 -4.38
C ILE A 104 2.57 1.85 -3.53
N ARG A 105 3.29 2.78 -4.16
CA ARG A 105 3.70 4.04 -3.56
C ARG A 105 3.61 5.14 -4.60
N LEU A 106 2.63 6.03 -4.44
CA LEU A 106 2.37 7.10 -5.40
C LEU A 106 2.03 8.41 -4.68
N PRO A 107 2.52 9.56 -5.15
CA PRO A 107 2.08 10.85 -4.63
C PRO A 107 0.58 11.05 -4.85
N VAL A 108 -0.12 11.54 -3.83
CA VAL A 108 -1.56 11.83 -3.92
C VAL A 108 -1.83 12.91 -4.98
N SER A 109 -0.88 13.82 -5.21
CA SER A 109 -0.96 14.83 -6.27
C SER A 109 -1.01 14.23 -7.68
N GLU A 110 -0.23 13.17 -7.93
CA GLU A 110 -0.22 12.48 -9.22
C GLU A 110 -1.54 11.75 -9.47
N LEU A 111 -2.06 11.04 -8.46
CA LEU A 111 -3.36 10.40 -8.52
C LEU A 111 -4.48 11.42 -8.82
N LYS A 112 -4.45 12.59 -8.14
CA LYS A 112 -5.40 13.68 -8.37
C LYS A 112 -5.30 14.23 -9.79
N GLU A 113 -4.10 14.46 -10.32
CA GLU A 113 -3.94 14.97 -11.68
C GLU A 113 -4.41 13.95 -12.73
N CYS A 114 -4.05 12.68 -12.57
CA CYS A 114 -4.51 11.59 -13.43
C CYS A 114 -6.05 11.49 -13.45
N TRP A 115 -6.70 11.67 -12.31
CA TRP A 115 -8.16 11.69 -12.19
C TRP A 115 -8.80 12.93 -12.85
N GLN A 116 -8.19 14.11 -12.71
CA GLN A 116 -8.75 15.35 -13.25
C GLN A 116 -8.51 15.53 -14.75
N ARG A 117 -7.39 15.02 -15.28
CA ARG A 117 -6.96 15.23 -16.66
C ARG A 117 -8.04 14.89 -17.72
N PRO A 118 -8.77 13.77 -17.64
CA PRO A 118 -9.82 13.45 -18.62
C PRO A 118 -11.01 14.42 -18.61
N LEU A 119 -11.21 15.17 -17.53
CA LEU A 119 -12.32 16.11 -17.37
C LEU A 119 -12.00 17.52 -17.88
N ARG A 120 -10.72 17.83 -18.15
CA ARG A 120 -10.26 19.11 -18.67
C ARG A 120 -10.21 19.03 -20.20
N TRP A 121 -11.24 19.55 -20.87
CA TRP A 121 -11.33 19.66 -22.33
C TRP A 121 -11.05 21.10 -22.78
#